data_AF-A0A832IIF8-F1
#
_entry.id   AF-A0A832IIF8-F1
#
_cell.length_a   1.000
_cell.length_b   1.000
_cell.length_c   1.000
_cell.angle_alpha   90.00
_cell.angle_beta   90.00
_cell.angle_gamma   90.00
#
_symmetry.space_group_name_H-M   'P 1'
#
loop_
_entity.id
_entity.type
_entity.pdbx_description
1 polymer ?
#
loop_
_entity_poly.entity_id
_entity_poly.type
_entity_poly.pdbx_seq_one_letter_code
_entity_poly.pdbx_strand_id
1 'polypeptide(L)' 'MKNNKPTIFNGLKYLAIALPFLFFAPIVITIGFKALKKGHTFLWLLLGIILAIAAMTITAIGILKISNYLFEKDNEKD' A
#
# COMPACT_ATOMS: atom_id res chain seq x y z
N MET A 1 -14.67 -10.77 25.53
CA MET A 1 -13.58 -10.11 24.78
C MET A 1 -13.44 -10.78 23.43
N LYS A 2 -13.67 -10.06 22.32
CA LYS A 2 -13.45 -10.58 20.96
C LYS A 2 -11.94 -10.57 20.73
N ASN A 3 -11.33 -11.75 20.70
CA ASN A 3 -9.88 -11.92 20.57
C ASN A 3 -9.36 -11.23 19.30
N ASN A 4 -8.69 -10.08 19.45
CA ASN A 4 -7.98 -9.37 18.38
C ASN A 4 -6.66 -10.08 18.04
N LYS A 5 -6.67 -11.41 17.91
CA LYS A 5 -5.48 -12.14 17.48
C LYS A 5 -5.07 -11.58 16.11
N PRO A 6 -3.79 -11.22 15.91
CA PRO A 6 -3.31 -10.92 14.57
C PRO A 6 -3.73 -12.12 13.70
N THR A 7 -4.25 -11.84 12.52
CA THR A 7 -4.74 -12.86 11.60
C THR A 7 -4.21 -12.53 10.22
N ILE A 8 -3.82 -13.53 9.43
CA ILE A 8 -3.41 -13.35 8.03
C ILE A 8 -4.40 -12.45 7.29
N PHE A 9 -5.70 -12.63 7.56
CA PHE A 9 -6.78 -11.87 6.95
C PHE A 9 -6.64 -10.35 7.13
N ASN A 10 -6.13 -9.91 8.28
CA ASN A 10 -5.87 -8.48 8.51
C ASN A 10 -4.74 -7.97 7.61
N GLY A 11 -3.64 -8.71 7.48
CA GLY A 11 -2.54 -8.34 6.59
C GLY A 11 -2.93 -8.39 5.11
N LEU A 12 -3.69 -9.43 4.72
CA LEU A 12 -4.21 -9.59 3.36
C LEU A 12 -5.17 -8.46 2.98
N LYS A 13 -5.96 -7.94 3.92
CA LYS A 13 -6.82 -6.76 3.70
C LYS A 13 -6.01 -5.52 3.33
N TYR A 14 -4.88 -5.25 3.99
CA TYR A 14 -4.01 -4.14 3.60
C TYR A 14 -3.43 -4.35 2.20
N LEU A 15 -3.01 -5.58 1.87
CA LEU A 15 -2.47 -5.89 0.55
C LEU A 15 -3.52 -5.75 -0.56
N ALA A 16 -4.75 -6.16 -0.30
CA ALA A 16 -5.88 -6.00 -1.22
C ALA A 16 -6.22 -4.53 -1.48
N ILE A 17 -6.07 -3.64 -0.48
CA ILE A 17 -6.24 -2.19 -0.63
C ILE A 17 -5.04 -1.56 -1.34
N ALA A 18 -3.83 -2.06 -1.10
CA ALA A 18 -2.62 -1.59 -1.77
C ALA A 18 -2.63 -1.88 -3.27
N LEU A 19 -3.21 -3.02 -3.67
CA LEU A 19 -3.25 -3.47 -5.06
C LEU A 19 -3.81 -2.43 -6.05
N PRO A 20 -5.02 -1.86 -5.87
CA PRO A 20 -5.51 -0.79 -6.74
C PRO A 20 -4.61 0.45 -6.69
N PHE A 21 -4.12 0.83 -5.52
CA PHE A 21 -3.19 1.97 -5.37
C PHE A 21 -1.91 1.80 -6.21
N LEU A 22 -1.41 0.57 -6.31
CA LEU A 22 -0.20 0.24 -7.07
C LEU A 22 -0.38 0.44 -8.58
N PHE A 23 -1.61 0.27 -9.09
CA PHE A 23 -1.95 0.56 -10.49
C PHE A 23 -2.36 2.02 -10.71
N PHE A 24 -3.08 2.63 -9.76
CA PHE A 24 -3.51 4.03 -9.89
C PHE A 24 -2.34 5.01 -9.81
N ALA A 25 -1.34 4.77 -8.96
CA ALA A 25 -0.18 5.64 -8.82
C ALA A 25 0.56 5.91 -10.15
N PRO A 26 1.00 4.90 -10.93
CA PRO A 26 1.67 5.15 -12.21
C PRO A 26 0.75 5.81 -13.25
N ILE A 27 -0.55 5.52 -13.26
CA ILE A 27 -1.51 6.17 -14.14
C ILE A 27 -1.58 7.68 -13.85
N VAL A 28 -1.73 8.06 -12.58
CA VAL A 28 -1.79 9.47 -12.14
C VAL A 28 -0.46 10.17 -12.41
N ILE A 29 0.68 9.52 -12.16
CA ILE A 29 2.01 10.06 -12.46
C ILE A 29 2.14 10.34 -13.96
N THR A 30 1.70 9.42 -14.82
CA THR A 30 1.77 9.59 -16.29
C THR A 30 0.90 10.76 -16.76
N ILE A 31 -0.30 10.92 -16.19
CA ILE A 31 -1.17 12.09 -16.42
C ILE A 31 -0.47 13.36 -15.96
N GLY A 32 0.17 13.34 -14.78
CA GLY A 32 0.96 14.45 -14.25
C GLY A 32 2.08 14.89 -15.18
N PHE A 33 2.87 13.97 -15.71
CA PHE A 33 3.89 14.28 -16.71
C PHE A 33 3.30 14.88 -18.00
N LYS A 34 2.12 14.41 -18.43
CA LYS A 34 1.43 14.94 -19.62
C LYS A 34 0.88 16.35 -19.39
N ALA A 35 0.37 16.63 -18.19
CA ALA A 35 -0.12 17.94 -17.76
C ALA A 35 1.01 18.96 -17.61
N LEU A 36 2.17 18.53 -17.11
CA LEU A 36 3.37 19.36 -17.03
C LEU A 36 3.80 19.90 -18.40
N LYS A 37 3.77 19.05 -19.43
CA LYS A 37 4.12 19.44 -20.80
C LYS A 37 3.15 20.45 -21.44
N LYS A 38 1.90 20.55 -20.95
CA LYS A 38 0.86 21.40 -21.55
C LYS A 38 0.59 22.70 -20.80
N GLY A 39 0.96 22.82 -19.53
CA GLY A 39 0.61 24.00 -18.74
C GLY A 39 1.28 24.10 -17.38
N HIS A 40 2.47 23.52 -17.19
CA HIS A 40 3.27 23.62 -15.96
C HIS A 40 2.54 23.26 -14.66
N THR A 41 1.46 22.47 -14.74
CA THR A 41 0.64 22.14 -13.56
C THR A 41 1.23 20.95 -12.84
N PHE A 42 2.00 21.21 -11.78
CA PHE A 42 2.64 20.19 -10.92
C PHE A 42 1.67 19.43 -10.01
N LEU A 43 0.43 19.92 -9.85
CA LEU A 43 -0.55 19.35 -8.92
C LEU A 43 -0.79 17.85 -9.14
N TRP A 44 -0.91 17.42 -10.39
CA TRP A 44 -1.13 16.00 -10.73
C TRP A 44 0.08 15.12 -10.47
N LEU A 45 1.30 15.64 -10.70
CA LEU A 45 2.52 14.90 -10.42
C LEU A 45 2.74 14.76 -8.91
N LEU A 46 2.52 15.85 -8.16
CA LEU A 46 2.61 15.83 -6.70
C LEU A 46 1.60 14.84 -6.11
N LEU A 47 0.36 14.84 -6.60
CA LEU A 47 -0.67 13.89 -6.17
C LEU A 47 -0.25 12.44 -6.47
N GLY A 48 0.33 12.18 -7.65
CA GLY A 48 0.84 10.86 -8.01
C GLY A 48 1.97 10.36 -7.10
N ILE A 49 2.90 11.24 -6.73
CA ILE A 49 3.99 10.91 -5.80
C ILE A 49 3.44 10.59 -4.40
N ILE A 50 2.51 11.39 -3.90
CA ILE A 50 1.86 11.13 -2.61
C ILE A 50 1.13 9.78 -2.65
N LEU A 51 0.42 9.48 -3.74
CA LEU A 51 -0.25 8.19 -3.94
C LEU A 51 0.72 7.01 -3.95
N ALA A 52 1.90 7.18 -4.57
CA ALA A 52 2.94 6.16 -4.61
C ALA A 52 3.54 5.88 -3.21
N ILE A 53 3.81 6.93 -2.42
CA ILE A 53 4.29 6.78 -1.04
C ILE A 53 3.24 6.08 -0.18
N ALA A 54 1.96 6.46 -0.32
CA ALA A 54 0.86 5.80 0.37
C ALA A 54 0.77 4.31 -0.02
N ALA A 55 0.90 3.99 -1.31
CA ALA A 55 0.91 2.60 -1.78
C ALA A 55 2.05 1.79 -1.18
N MET A 56 3.28 2.35 -1.14
CA MET A 56 4.43 1.68 -0.53
C MET A 56 4.23 1.42 0.95
N THR A 57 3.74 2.40 1.71
CA THR A 57 3.55 2.26 3.17
C THR A 57 2.48 1.22 3.49
N ILE A 58 1.35 1.23 2.80
CA ILE A 58 0.27 0.23 2.99
C ILE A 58 0.77 -1.16 2.62
N THR A 59 1.53 -1.29 1.52
CA THR A 59 2.13 -2.57 1.10
C THR A 59 3.10 -3.10 2.15
N ALA A 60 4.01 -2.25 2.64
CA ALA A 60 4.98 -2.62 3.66
C ALA A 60 4.28 -3.07 4.96
N ILE A 61 3.29 -2.32 5.43
CA ILE A 61 2.51 -2.68 6.63
C ILE A 61 1.78 -4.01 6.41
N GLY A 62 1.19 -4.22 5.23
CA GLY A 62 0.52 -5.48 4.88
C GLY A 62 1.45 -6.67 4.96
N ILE A 63 2.63 -6.56 4.35
CA ILE A 63 3.67 -7.60 4.36
C ILE A 63 4.16 -7.86 5.79
N LEU A 64 4.51 -6.81 6.54
CA LEU A 64 4.97 -6.93 7.92
C LEU A 64 3.95 -7.65 8.81
N LYS A 65 2.66 -7.36 8.63
CA LYS A 65 1.58 -7.97 9.42
C LYS A 65 1.39 -9.46 9.10
N ILE A 66 1.54 -9.84 7.83
CA ILE A 66 1.53 -11.24 7.40
C ILE A 66 2.76 -11.97 7.95
N SER A 67 3.94 -11.37 7.80
CA SER A 67 5.21 -11.90 8.29
C SER A 67 5.16 -12.16 9.79
N ASN A 68 4.80 -11.15 10.58
CA ASN A 68 4.71 -11.29 12.03
C ASN A 68 3.73 -12.39 12.42
N TYR A 69 2.55 -12.47 11.78
CA TYR A 69 1.62 -13.56 12.07
C TYR A 69 2.20 -14.94 11.76
N LEU A 70 2.91 -15.10 10.64
CA LEU A 70 3.48 -16.39 10.24
C LEU A 70 4.55 -16.85 11.23
N PHE A 71 5.45 -15.95 11.65
CA PHE A 71 6.52 -16.28 12.59
C PHE A 71 6.01 -16.43 14.03
N GLU A 72 5.05 -15.62 14.47
CA GLU A 72 4.49 -15.70 15.83
C GLU A 72 3.68 -16.99 16.03
N LYS A 73 3.02 -17.50 14.98
CA LYS A 73 2.37 -18.81 14.99
C LYS A 73 3.37 -19.99 15.05
N ASP A 74 4.59 -19.80 14.55
CA ASP A 74 5.61 -20.85 14.55
C ASP A 74 6.21 -21.04 15.95
N ASN A 75 6.43 -19.95 16.68
CA ASN A 75 6.95 -19.96 18.06
C ASN A 75 5.94 -20.45 19.11
N GLU A 76 4.63 -20.51 18.80
CA GLU A 76 3.59 -21.03 19.71
C GLU A 76 3.44 -22.56 19.63
N LYS A 77 4.21 -23.22 18.74
CA LYS A 77 4.15 -24.68 18.50
C LYS A 77 5.30 -25.48 19.12
N ASP A 78 6.29 -24.81 19.70
CA ASP A 78 7.35 -25.39 20.53
C ASP A 78 7.00 -25.29 22.03
#